data_AF-A0A2E6TJ38-F1
#
_entry.id   AF-A0A2E6TJ38-F1
#
_cell.length_a   1.000
_cell.length_b   1.000
_cell.length_c   1.000
_cell.angle_alpha   90.00
_cell.angle_beta   90.00
_cell.angle_gamma   90.00
#
_symmetry.space_group_name_H-M   'P 1'
#
loop_
_entity.id
_entity.type
_entity.pdbx_description
1 polymer ?
#
loop_
_entity_poly.entity_id
_entity_poly.type
_entity_poly.pdbx_seq_one_letter_code
_entity_poly.pdbx_strand_id
1 'polypeptide(L)'
;MKTAQNLLLFIFLLSIGQGVFAEDAYQVTAKAWNALGRKDWNGAIAHADHAIRTWGAQARQTNRRLKGYAPAKDARKYANLNEVGTCLLLKGDAQRKKGDVKGAIATYELLLRDYQYAQVWDPKGWFWKPAESARKNLVSLRKASAPMKVAKRHFTDAQLKLPGKKGICFTMRATGKPGSAKENLPKVKILNPYWNYSWGWDQVAGQSSKIEFVPMAWGAWSTDGLRKGLQKSVVPHIRSGKVKRFFGFNEPDKPEQANMSYKAALKYWPILETLKVPLCSPACANPEGIDDDSVQGVRGTWMRDFMTEADRLGYRIDYTGVHWYGGTHVEHFKAKMRRIYEKYGKRPILITEFAPADWEAKTLAQNRHKPHMVLAFMKEVLPWLERRDWVAGYAWYSFEPNQAAGHTSSLFDRNGNLTACGRYYQSITTQNPDGDQSIN
;
A
#
# COMPACT_ATOMS: atom_id res chain seq x y z
N MET A 1 34.38 43.85 0.62
CA MET A 1 35.06 44.35 -0.58
C MET A 1 35.84 43.20 -1.22
N LYS A 2 35.87 43.20 -2.56
CA LYS A 2 36.43 42.23 -3.54
C LYS A 2 37.78 41.62 -3.09
N THR A 3 38.11 40.36 -3.43
CA THR A 3 38.43 39.91 -4.80
C THR A 3 38.27 38.40 -5.03
N ALA A 4 37.85 38.08 -6.25
CA ALA A 4 37.82 36.75 -6.87
C ALA A 4 39.16 36.44 -7.58
N GLN A 5 39.23 35.25 -8.21
CA GLN A 5 40.24 34.69 -9.15
C GLN A 5 41.27 33.73 -8.48
N ASN A 6 41.58 32.53 -8.98
CA ASN A 6 41.52 32.01 -10.36
C ASN A 6 41.30 30.50 -10.46
N LEU A 7 40.60 30.18 -11.55
CA LEU A 7 40.45 28.91 -12.25
C LEU A 7 41.79 28.51 -12.90
N LEU A 8 42.17 27.22 -12.88
CA LEU A 8 43.14 26.70 -13.83
C LEU A 8 42.73 25.30 -14.30
N LEU A 9 42.14 25.35 -15.49
CA LEU A 9 41.80 24.27 -16.40
C LEU A 9 43.10 23.87 -17.12
N PHE A 10 43.53 22.61 -17.03
CA PHE A 10 44.56 22.07 -17.92
C PHE A 10 43.91 21.05 -18.85
N ILE A 11 43.72 21.46 -20.10
CA ILE A 11 43.40 20.59 -21.24
C ILE A 11 44.74 20.20 -21.86
N PHE A 12 45.05 18.91 -21.86
CA PHE A 12 46.04 18.32 -22.75
C PHE A 12 45.29 17.46 -23.76
N LEU A 13 45.36 17.85 -25.04
CA LEU A 13 44.89 17.08 -26.18
C LEU A 13 46.07 16.27 -26.72
N LEU A 14 46.01 14.95 -26.58
CA LEU A 14 46.86 14.01 -27.30
C LEU A 14 46.07 12.70 -27.55
N SER A 15 45.77 12.49 -28.83
CA SER A 15 45.66 11.23 -29.58
C SER A 15 45.13 9.96 -28.89
N ILE A 16 43.88 9.64 -29.23
CA ILE A 16 43.26 8.31 -29.44
C ILE A 16 43.97 7.10 -28.79
N GLY A 17 43.44 6.72 -27.63
CA GLY A 17 43.25 5.33 -27.25
C GLY A 17 41.92 5.26 -26.50
N GLN A 18 40.89 4.62 -27.06
CA GLN A 18 39.71 4.24 -26.28
C GLN A 18 40.11 3.10 -25.33
N GLY A 19 40.89 3.44 -24.30
CA GLY A 19 41.00 2.62 -23.11
C GLY A 19 39.70 2.79 -22.34
N VAL A 20 38.89 1.74 -22.29
CA VAL A 20 37.82 1.66 -21.30
C VAL A 20 38.51 1.64 -19.94
N PHE A 21 38.64 2.81 -19.30
CA PHE A 21 39.18 2.88 -17.94
C PHE A 21 38.30 1.99 -17.05
N ALA A 22 38.92 1.00 -16.40
CA ALA A 22 38.21 0.13 -15.46
C ALA A 22 37.65 1.00 -14.32
N GLU A 23 36.33 0.95 -14.13
CA GLU A 23 35.64 1.70 -13.09
C GLU A 23 36.06 1.18 -11.71
N ASP A 24 36.36 2.08 -10.76
CA ASP A 24 36.72 1.71 -9.39
C ASP A 24 35.49 1.46 -8.49
N ALA A 25 35.68 0.67 -7.44
CA ALA A 25 34.59 0.30 -6.51
C ALA A 25 33.86 1.52 -5.92
N TYR A 26 34.58 2.58 -5.56
CA TYR A 26 33.99 3.79 -4.97
C TYR A 26 33.09 4.54 -5.97
N GLN A 27 33.39 4.48 -7.28
CA GLN A 27 32.60 5.11 -8.33
C GLN A 27 31.25 4.37 -8.48
N VAL A 28 31.28 3.04 -8.43
CA VAL A 28 30.05 2.22 -8.42
C VAL A 28 29.23 2.47 -7.16
N THR A 29 29.87 2.55 -5.98
CA THR A 29 29.16 2.88 -4.73
C THR A 29 28.50 4.26 -4.79
N ALA A 30 29.18 5.26 -5.35
CA ALA A 30 28.61 6.59 -5.54
C ALA A 30 27.37 6.55 -6.46
N LYS A 31 27.40 5.76 -7.54
CA LYS A 31 26.23 5.53 -8.40
C LYS A 31 25.09 4.85 -7.64
N ALA A 32 25.38 3.87 -6.79
CA ALA A 32 24.37 3.21 -5.96
C ALA A 32 23.71 4.18 -4.95
N TRP A 33 24.50 5.03 -4.29
CA TRP A 33 23.98 6.10 -3.42
C TRP A 33 23.09 7.09 -4.18
N ASN A 34 23.54 7.55 -5.35
CA ASN A 34 22.79 8.48 -6.17
C ASN A 34 21.46 7.88 -6.65
N ALA A 35 21.47 6.62 -7.08
CA ALA A 35 20.25 5.91 -7.44
C ALA A 35 19.29 5.79 -6.24
N LEU A 36 19.79 5.39 -5.06
CA LEU A 36 19.00 5.30 -3.84
C LEU A 36 18.41 6.66 -3.44
N GLY A 37 19.19 7.74 -3.53
CA GLY A 37 18.73 9.11 -3.23
C GLY A 37 17.64 9.60 -4.20
N ARG A 38 17.72 9.20 -5.47
CA ARG A 38 16.67 9.46 -6.48
C ARG A 38 15.48 8.51 -6.40
N LYS A 39 15.45 7.60 -5.42
CA LYS A 39 14.43 6.53 -5.29
C LYS A 39 14.41 5.55 -6.46
N ASP A 40 15.49 5.47 -7.23
CA ASP A 40 15.68 4.46 -8.25
C ASP A 40 16.19 3.17 -7.60
N TRP A 41 15.24 2.40 -7.06
CA TRP A 41 15.54 1.16 -6.34
C TRP A 41 16.19 0.10 -7.23
N ASN A 42 15.77 0.01 -8.50
CA ASN A 42 16.33 -0.96 -9.44
C ASN A 42 17.76 -0.56 -9.84
N GLY A 43 18.02 0.72 -10.11
CA GLY A 43 19.37 1.21 -10.38
C GLY A 43 20.31 1.03 -9.20
N ALA A 44 19.84 1.29 -7.96
CA ALA A 44 20.63 1.05 -6.76
C ALA A 44 21.01 -0.43 -6.60
N ILE A 45 20.06 -1.35 -6.84
CA ILE A 45 20.31 -2.79 -6.83
C ILE A 45 21.30 -3.18 -7.92
N ALA A 46 21.13 -2.68 -9.15
CA ALA A 46 21.98 -3.01 -10.28
C ALA A 46 23.44 -2.56 -10.08
N HIS A 47 23.66 -1.35 -9.57
CA HIS A 47 25.00 -0.86 -9.22
C HIS A 47 25.62 -1.65 -8.08
N ALA A 48 24.86 -1.93 -7.02
CA ALA A 48 25.37 -2.77 -5.93
C ALA A 48 25.74 -4.18 -6.41
N ASP A 49 24.91 -4.79 -7.27
CA ASP A 49 25.20 -6.10 -7.87
C ASP A 49 26.44 -6.07 -8.76
N HIS A 50 26.68 -4.96 -9.47
CA HIS A 50 27.94 -4.76 -10.20
C HIS A 50 29.13 -4.77 -9.22
N ALA A 51 29.08 -4.00 -8.14
CA ALA A 51 30.17 -3.97 -7.16
C ALA A 51 30.44 -5.35 -6.53
N ILE A 52 29.38 -6.09 -6.19
CA ILE A 52 29.48 -7.43 -5.61
C ILE A 52 30.09 -8.42 -6.60
N ARG A 53 29.71 -8.37 -7.89
CA ARG A 53 30.28 -9.25 -8.92
C ARG A 53 31.76 -8.96 -9.17
N THR A 54 32.14 -7.69 -9.24
CA THR A 54 33.50 -7.28 -9.62
C THR A 54 34.49 -7.45 -8.47
N TRP A 55 34.14 -7.01 -7.24
CA TRP A 55 35.08 -6.99 -6.11
C TRP A 55 34.71 -7.92 -4.95
N GLY A 56 33.52 -8.53 -4.96
CA GLY A 56 33.01 -9.28 -3.82
C GLY A 56 33.87 -10.49 -3.43
N ALA A 57 34.43 -11.22 -4.39
CA ALA A 57 35.28 -12.37 -4.11
C ALA A 57 36.54 -11.97 -3.31
N GLN A 58 37.25 -10.93 -3.74
CA GLN A 58 38.43 -10.41 -3.07
C GLN A 58 38.07 -9.77 -1.72
N ALA A 59 37.03 -8.93 -1.68
CA ALA A 59 36.54 -8.31 -0.46
C ALA A 59 36.19 -9.33 0.64
N ARG A 60 35.53 -10.44 0.26
CA ARG A 60 35.21 -11.54 1.17
C ARG A 60 36.47 -12.27 1.68
N GLN A 61 37.46 -12.48 0.82
CA GLN A 61 38.73 -13.08 1.24
C GLN A 61 39.45 -12.16 2.24
N THR A 62 39.48 -10.85 1.98
CA THR A 62 40.00 -9.84 2.89
C THR A 62 39.28 -9.87 4.23
N ASN A 63 37.94 -9.91 4.22
CA ASN A 63 37.15 -10.00 5.46
C ASN A 63 37.50 -11.23 6.29
N ARG A 64 37.66 -12.41 5.66
CA ARG A 64 38.03 -13.67 6.36
C ARG A 64 39.40 -13.62 7.04
N ARG A 65 40.32 -12.79 6.55
CA ARG A 65 41.67 -12.62 7.15
C ARG A 65 41.66 -11.67 8.35
N LEU A 66 40.65 -10.81 8.45
CA LEU A 66 40.50 -9.90 9.58
C LEU A 66 39.92 -10.65 10.79
N LYS A 67 40.40 -10.32 11.99
CA LYS A 67 39.86 -10.82 13.26
C LYS A 67 38.92 -9.81 13.95
N GLY A 68 38.72 -8.65 13.31
CA GLY A 68 38.02 -7.49 13.84
C GLY A 68 38.07 -6.33 12.86
N TYR A 69 37.44 -5.20 13.22
CA TYR A 69 37.59 -3.97 12.45
C TYR A 69 39.05 -3.53 12.45
N ALA A 70 39.57 -3.16 11.28
CA ALA A 70 40.89 -2.57 11.18
C ALA A 70 40.97 -1.26 11.98
N PRO A 71 42.15 -0.89 12.51
CA PRO A 71 42.34 0.43 13.11
C PRO A 71 41.97 1.55 12.13
N ALA A 72 41.45 2.67 12.63
CA ALA A 72 41.00 3.82 11.82
C ALA A 72 42.05 4.28 10.78
N LYS A 73 43.32 4.32 11.17
CA LYS A 73 44.46 4.66 10.31
C LYS A 73 44.64 3.70 9.12
N ASP A 74 44.21 2.46 9.26
CA ASP A 74 44.38 1.40 8.27
C ASP A 74 43.10 1.12 7.48
N ALA A 75 41.96 1.71 7.86
CA ALA A 75 40.66 1.45 7.24
C ALA A 75 40.67 1.66 5.72
N ARG A 76 41.40 2.67 5.22
CA ARG A 76 41.52 2.97 3.78
C ARG A 76 42.25 1.87 2.99
N LYS A 77 43.08 1.05 3.63
CA LYS A 77 43.77 -0.09 2.99
C LYS A 77 42.79 -1.19 2.55
N TYR A 78 41.57 -1.16 3.08
CA TYR A 78 40.53 -2.16 2.82
C TYR A 78 39.40 -1.59 1.94
N ALA A 79 39.72 -0.65 1.03
CA ALA A 79 38.75 0.06 0.20
C ALA A 79 37.70 -0.87 -0.45
N ASN A 80 38.12 -1.91 -1.18
CA ASN A 80 37.20 -2.84 -1.84
C ASN A 80 36.23 -3.55 -0.86
N LEU A 81 36.70 -3.90 0.34
CA LEU A 81 35.83 -4.47 1.39
C LEU A 81 34.82 -3.43 1.88
N ASN A 82 35.26 -2.20 2.12
CA ASN A 82 34.41 -1.12 2.60
C ASN A 82 33.34 -0.73 1.57
N GLU A 83 33.71 -0.67 0.29
CA GLU A 83 32.80 -0.35 -0.81
C GLU A 83 31.77 -1.47 -1.04
N VAL A 84 32.21 -2.74 -1.11
CA VAL A 84 31.28 -3.88 -1.27
C VAL A 84 30.34 -4.01 -0.08
N GLY A 85 30.84 -3.82 1.15
CA GLY A 85 30.02 -3.84 2.35
C GLY A 85 28.95 -2.73 2.34
N THR A 86 29.30 -1.55 1.84
CA THR A 86 28.36 -0.43 1.66
C THR A 86 27.32 -0.75 0.59
N CYS A 87 27.75 -1.22 -0.58
CA CYS A 87 26.86 -1.62 -1.67
C CYS A 87 25.84 -2.69 -1.22
N LEU A 88 26.23 -3.67 -0.41
CA LEU A 88 25.31 -4.66 0.14
C LEU A 88 24.26 -4.01 1.05
N LEU A 89 24.63 -3.06 1.91
CA LEU A 89 23.65 -2.35 2.73
C LEU A 89 22.67 -1.56 1.84
N LEU A 90 23.17 -0.84 0.84
CA LEU A 90 22.35 -0.07 -0.10
C LEU A 90 21.39 -0.96 -0.88
N LYS A 91 21.85 -2.12 -1.35
CA LYS A 91 21.02 -3.13 -1.99
C LYS A 91 19.90 -3.60 -1.07
N GLY A 92 20.22 -3.95 0.18
CA GLY A 92 19.22 -4.38 1.15
C GLY A 92 18.18 -3.28 1.45
N ASP A 93 18.61 -2.03 1.55
CA ASP A 93 17.70 -0.89 1.73
C ASP A 93 16.82 -0.64 0.50
N ALA A 94 17.37 -0.73 -0.72
CA ALA A 94 16.61 -0.62 -1.96
C ALA A 94 15.58 -1.75 -2.11
N GLN A 95 15.97 -3.00 -1.83
CA GLN A 95 15.06 -4.15 -1.83
C GLN A 95 13.93 -3.96 -0.82
N ARG A 96 14.23 -3.53 0.40
CA ARG A 96 13.24 -3.24 1.43
C ARG A 96 12.27 -2.15 0.98
N LYS A 97 12.78 -1.06 0.40
CA LYS A 97 11.96 0.06 -0.11
C LYS A 97 11.09 -0.33 -1.31
N LYS A 98 11.52 -1.33 -2.10
CA LYS A 98 10.73 -1.95 -3.17
C LYS A 98 9.72 -3.00 -2.67
N GLY A 99 9.74 -3.34 -1.39
CA GLY A 99 8.87 -4.36 -0.79
C GLY A 99 9.40 -5.80 -0.92
N ASP A 100 10.62 -6.00 -1.44
CA ASP A 100 11.31 -7.29 -1.46
C ASP A 100 11.97 -7.55 -0.09
N VAL A 101 11.14 -7.83 0.92
CA VAL A 101 11.60 -8.07 2.29
C VAL A 101 12.50 -9.29 2.40
N LYS A 102 12.18 -10.37 1.67
CA LYS A 102 12.99 -11.60 1.68
C LYS A 102 14.38 -11.35 1.08
N GLY A 103 14.45 -10.66 -0.07
CA GLY A 103 15.71 -10.28 -0.68
C GLY A 103 16.53 -9.35 0.21
N ALA A 104 15.88 -8.37 0.86
CA ALA A 104 16.54 -7.48 1.81
C ALA A 104 17.16 -8.25 2.99
N ILE A 105 16.41 -9.19 3.59
CA ILE A 105 16.91 -10.05 4.67
C ILE A 105 18.14 -10.84 4.20
N ALA A 106 18.04 -11.52 3.05
CA ALA A 106 19.14 -12.31 2.51
C ALA A 106 20.40 -11.45 2.22
N THR A 107 20.21 -10.24 1.68
CA THR A 107 21.33 -9.31 1.41
C THR A 107 21.98 -8.80 2.70
N TYR A 108 21.19 -8.44 3.71
CA TYR A 108 21.76 -8.04 5.00
C TYR A 108 22.48 -9.21 5.69
N GLU A 109 21.94 -10.42 5.63
CA GLU A 109 22.61 -11.62 6.16
C GLU A 109 23.93 -11.91 5.43
N LEU A 110 23.97 -11.73 4.10
CA LEU A 110 25.20 -11.82 3.32
C LEU A 110 26.25 -10.80 3.77
N LEU A 111 25.86 -9.55 3.99
CA LEU A 111 26.74 -8.51 4.54
C LEU A 111 27.30 -8.92 5.91
N LEU A 112 26.46 -9.41 6.82
CA LEU A 112 26.88 -9.85 8.14
C LEU A 112 27.81 -11.07 8.10
N ARG A 113 27.58 -11.99 7.16
CA ARG A 113 28.34 -13.23 7.07
C ARG A 113 29.71 -13.03 6.42
N ASP A 114 29.75 -12.32 5.29
CA ASP A 114 30.91 -12.34 4.40
C ASP A 114 31.70 -11.01 4.38
N TYR A 115 31.13 -9.92 4.91
CA TYR A 115 31.68 -8.56 4.81
C TYR A 115 31.55 -7.75 6.11
N GLN A 116 31.47 -8.44 7.25
CA GLN A 116 31.19 -7.86 8.58
C GLN A 116 32.11 -6.70 8.98
N TYR A 117 33.38 -6.74 8.56
CA TYR A 117 34.42 -5.81 9.00
C TYR A 117 34.59 -4.59 8.09
N ALA A 118 33.70 -4.41 7.11
CA ALA A 118 33.61 -3.17 6.32
C ALA A 118 33.38 -1.96 7.23
N GLN A 119 34.11 -0.87 6.99
CA GLN A 119 33.96 0.40 7.68
C GLN A 119 34.31 1.58 6.76
N VAL A 120 33.49 2.62 6.76
CA VAL A 120 33.61 3.77 5.86
C VAL A 120 33.72 5.03 6.69
N TRP A 121 34.54 5.98 6.25
CA TRP A 121 34.63 7.28 6.88
C TRP A 121 33.32 8.06 6.70
N ASP A 122 32.68 8.41 7.81
CA ASP A 122 31.55 9.34 7.84
C ASP A 122 32.10 10.78 7.92
N PRO A 123 31.64 11.71 7.07
CA PRO A 123 32.04 13.11 7.12
C PRO A 123 31.85 13.78 8.49
N LYS A 124 31.00 13.23 9.36
CA LYS A 124 30.77 13.70 10.73
C LYS A 124 31.82 13.21 11.75
N GLY A 125 32.88 12.53 11.30
CA GLY A 125 34.10 12.30 12.09
C GLY A 125 34.24 10.91 12.71
N TRP A 126 33.49 9.91 12.26
CA TRP A 126 33.64 8.52 12.75
C TRP A 126 33.69 7.51 11.59
N PHE A 127 34.20 6.30 11.85
CA PHE A 127 34.10 5.20 10.90
C PHE A 127 32.78 4.46 11.09
N TRP A 128 31.84 4.68 10.16
CA TRP A 128 30.56 4.00 10.14
C TRP A 128 30.68 2.57 9.62
N LYS A 129 29.87 1.66 10.16
CA LYS A 129 29.95 0.22 9.88
C LYS A 129 28.64 -0.27 9.24
N PRO A 130 28.66 -0.62 7.94
CA PRO A 130 27.46 -1.14 7.26
C PRO A 130 26.83 -2.34 7.97
N ALA A 131 27.64 -3.23 8.55
CA ALA A 131 27.16 -4.41 9.28
C ALA A 131 26.34 -4.05 10.54
N GLU A 132 26.63 -2.95 11.24
CA GLU A 132 25.83 -2.53 12.39
C GLU A 132 24.45 -2.02 11.95
N SER A 133 24.40 -1.27 10.85
CA SER A 133 23.13 -0.84 10.22
C SER A 133 22.32 -2.04 9.75
N ALA A 134 22.97 -3.03 9.11
CA ALA A 134 22.34 -4.26 8.65
C ALA A 134 21.75 -5.08 9.81
N ARG A 135 22.46 -5.22 10.94
CA ARG A 135 21.93 -5.87 12.16
C ARG A 135 20.64 -5.19 12.66
N LYS A 136 20.64 -3.86 12.77
CA LYS A 136 19.46 -3.09 13.21
C LYS A 136 18.29 -3.29 12.24
N ASN A 137 18.57 -3.24 10.94
CA ASN A 137 17.56 -3.47 9.91
C ASN A 137 16.99 -4.90 9.96
N LEU A 138 17.83 -5.93 10.15
CA LEU A 138 17.40 -7.33 10.27
C LEU A 138 16.50 -7.58 11.47
N VAL A 139 16.82 -7.03 12.64
CA VAL A 139 15.96 -7.15 13.83
C VAL A 139 14.59 -6.54 13.55
N SER A 140 14.56 -5.35 12.95
CA SER A 140 13.31 -4.67 12.57
C SER A 140 12.50 -5.48 11.55
N LEU A 141 13.16 -5.99 10.49
CA LEU A 141 12.51 -6.78 9.44
C LEU A 141 11.98 -8.12 9.96
N ARG A 142 12.76 -8.85 10.77
CA ARG A 142 12.33 -10.13 11.34
C ARG A 142 11.16 -9.96 12.31
N LYS A 143 11.17 -8.89 13.11
CA LYS A 143 10.03 -8.54 13.97
C LYS A 143 8.79 -8.17 13.14
N ALA A 144 8.97 -7.45 12.03
CA ALA A 144 7.88 -7.09 11.13
C ALA A 144 7.39 -8.25 10.24
N SER A 145 8.21 -9.28 10.03
CA SER A 145 7.87 -10.48 9.24
C SER A 145 7.38 -11.65 10.08
N ALA A 146 7.46 -11.56 11.42
CA ALA A 146 6.85 -12.56 12.29
C ALA A 146 5.34 -12.60 12.02
N PRO A 147 4.74 -13.79 11.85
CA PRO A 147 3.30 -13.90 11.66
C PRO A 147 2.58 -13.17 12.79
N MET A 148 1.67 -12.27 12.45
CA MET A 148 0.85 -11.57 13.43
C MET A 148 0.08 -12.63 14.22
N LYS A 149 0.15 -12.60 15.56
CA LYS A 149 -0.67 -13.46 16.41
C LYS A 149 -2.11 -12.95 16.33
N VAL A 150 -2.87 -13.50 15.39
CA VAL A 150 -4.27 -13.15 15.13
C VAL A 150 -5.12 -13.50 16.37
N ALA A 151 -5.93 -12.57 16.84
CA ALA A 151 -6.97 -12.85 17.83
C ALA A 151 -7.88 -14.00 17.35
N LYS A 152 -8.46 -14.74 18.30
CA LYS A 152 -9.29 -15.91 18.00
C LYS A 152 -10.41 -15.54 17.02
N ARG A 153 -10.62 -16.37 15.99
CA ARG A 153 -11.75 -16.18 15.06
C ARG A 153 -13.07 -16.45 15.78
N HIS A 154 -14.05 -15.57 15.57
CA HIS A 154 -15.41 -15.71 16.13
C HIS A 154 -16.45 -16.14 15.07
N PHE A 155 -16.14 -16.00 13.79
CA PHE A 155 -17.03 -16.32 12.68
C PHE A 155 -16.37 -17.29 11.71
N THR A 156 -17.17 -18.23 11.18
CA THR A 156 -16.76 -19.18 10.15
C THR A 156 -16.62 -18.49 8.79
N ASP A 157 -15.89 -19.10 7.84
CA ASP A 157 -15.77 -18.56 6.48
C ASP A 157 -17.14 -18.40 5.80
N ALA A 158 -18.09 -19.30 6.09
CA ALA A 158 -19.47 -19.21 5.60
C ALA A 158 -20.20 -17.97 6.16
N GLN A 159 -20.03 -17.64 7.44
CA GLN A 159 -20.60 -16.43 8.04
C GLN A 159 -19.95 -15.14 7.52
N LEU A 160 -18.69 -15.23 7.07
CA LEU A 160 -17.98 -14.10 6.49
C LEU A 160 -18.30 -13.88 5.00
N LYS A 161 -18.91 -14.85 4.32
CA LYS A 161 -19.22 -14.77 2.90
C LYS A 161 -20.31 -13.72 2.62
N LEU A 162 -19.98 -12.73 1.80
CA LEU A 162 -20.95 -11.80 1.19
C LEU A 162 -21.79 -12.53 0.12
N PRO A 163 -23.01 -12.05 -0.23
CA PRO A 163 -23.85 -12.71 -1.24
C PRO A 163 -23.17 -12.88 -2.62
N GLY A 164 -22.25 -11.97 -2.93
CA GLY A 164 -21.28 -12.02 -4.02
C GLY A 164 -20.20 -10.97 -3.76
N LYS A 165 -19.07 -11.02 -4.50
CA LYS A 165 -17.91 -10.17 -4.19
C LYS A 165 -18.06 -8.75 -4.73
N LYS A 166 -18.67 -8.57 -5.91
CA LYS A 166 -18.98 -7.25 -6.49
C LYS A 166 -19.92 -6.41 -5.62
N GLY A 167 -19.40 -5.32 -5.06
CA GLY A 167 -20.13 -4.30 -4.31
C GLY A 167 -20.16 -2.94 -5.01
N ILE A 168 -20.69 -1.91 -4.37
CA ILE A 168 -20.53 -0.52 -4.84
C ILE A 168 -20.63 0.48 -3.69
N CYS A 169 -20.00 1.63 -3.83
CA CYS A 169 -20.07 2.72 -2.86
C CYS A 169 -20.68 3.98 -3.49
N PHE A 170 -21.81 4.44 -2.96
CA PHE A 170 -22.41 5.71 -3.34
C PHE A 170 -23.00 6.39 -2.11
N THR A 171 -22.90 7.72 -2.08
CA THR A 171 -23.53 8.50 -1.02
C THR A 171 -25.04 8.37 -1.10
N MET A 172 -25.69 8.40 0.06
CA MET A 172 -27.16 8.27 0.19
C MET A 172 -27.71 9.46 0.97
N ARG A 173 -27.33 10.67 0.56
CA ARG A 173 -27.72 11.90 1.25
C ARG A 173 -29.21 12.19 1.11
N ALA A 174 -29.71 13.13 1.91
CA ALA A 174 -31.07 13.62 1.80
C ALA A 174 -31.38 14.19 0.40
N THR A 175 -32.65 14.09 -0.01
CA THR A 175 -33.14 14.63 -1.28
C THR A 175 -32.77 16.11 -1.46
N GLY A 176 -32.32 16.48 -2.65
CA GLY A 176 -31.89 17.85 -2.98
C GLY A 176 -30.43 18.16 -2.62
N LYS A 177 -29.69 17.22 -2.01
CA LYS A 177 -28.24 17.32 -1.85
C LYS A 177 -27.51 16.53 -2.95
N PRO A 178 -26.35 16.99 -3.44
CA PRO A 178 -25.53 16.21 -4.37
C PRO A 178 -25.18 14.85 -3.79
N GLY A 179 -25.39 13.76 -4.54
CA GLY A 179 -25.22 12.40 -4.03
C GLY A 179 -26.37 11.94 -3.12
N SER A 180 -27.59 12.41 -3.41
CA SER A 180 -28.78 11.98 -2.69
C SER A 180 -29.17 10.53 -3.01
N ALA A 181 -29.93 9.89 -2.12
CA ALA A 181 -30.49 8.57 -2.38
C ALA A 181 -31.35 8.53 -3.67
N LYS A 182 -32.12 9.60 -3.95
CA LYS A 182 -32.92 9.73 -5.19
C LYS A 182 -32.04 9.64 -6.44
N GLU A 183 -30.85 10.23 -6.39
CA GLU A 183 -29.90 10.25 -7.51
C GLU A 183 -29.13 8.92 -7.63
N ASN A 184 -28.68 8.37 -6.51
CA ASN A 184 -27.72 7.26 -6.52
C ASN A 184 -28.35 5.86 -6.42
N LEU A 185 -29.57 5.70 -5.90
CA LEU A 185 -30.24 4.40 -5.88
C LEU A 185 -30.46 3.82 -7.30
N PRO A 186 -30.87 4.61 -8.32
CA PRO A 186 -30.92 4.13 -9.69
C PRO A 186 -29.56 3.64 -10.20
N LYS A 187 -28.47 4.37 -9.89
CA LYS A 187 -27.09 3.97 -10.26
C LYS A 187 -26.71 2.63 -9.62
N VAL A 188 -27.00 2.44 -8.33
CA VAL A 188 -26.78 1.16 -7.63
C VAL A 188 -27.57 0.03 -8.31
N LYS A 189 -28.84 0.25 -8.63
CA LYS A 189 -29.68 -0.77 -9.28
C LYS A 189 -29.14 -1.16 -10.65
N ILE A 190 -28.73 -0.18 -11.47
CA ILE A 190 -28.20 -0.43 -12.81
C ILE A 190 -26.90 -1.25 -12.76
N LEU A 191 -25.99 -0.96 -11.82
CA LEU A 191 -24.72 -1.69 -11.71
C LEU A 191 -24.86 -3.13 -11.19
N ASN A 192 -26.03 -3.49 -10.66
CA ASN A 192 -26.36 -4.82 -10.14
C ASN A 192 -25.28 -5.41 -9.20
N PRO A 193 -24.92 -4.72 -8.10
CA PRO A 193 -23.99 -5.24 -7.10
C PRO A 193 -24.71 -6.19 -6.14
N TYR A 194 -23.94 -7.01 -5.43
CA TYR A 194 -24.46 -7.90 -4.38
C TYR A 194 -24.53 -7.23 -3.00
N TRP A 195 -23.75 -6.17 -2.82
CA TRP A 195 -23.72 -5.38 -1.59
C TRP A 195 -23.36 -3.92 -1.88
N ASN A 196 -23.69 -3.01 -0.98
CA ASN A 196 -23.28 -1.61 -1.08
C ASN A 196 -23.08 -0.96 0.29
N TYR A 197 -22.41 0.19 0.30
CA TYR A 197 -22.34 1.07 1.47
C TYR A 197 -22.32 2.55 1.07
N SER A 198 -22.47 3.44 2.05
CA SER A 198 -22.62 4.88 1.82
C SER A 198 -21.92 5.76 2.85
N TRP A 199 -20.76 5.32 3.37
CA TRP A 199 -19.95 6.05 4.36
C TRP A 199 -20.68 6.45 5.65
N GLY A 200 -21.72 5.70 6.00
CA GLY A 200 -22.51 5.92 7.20
C GLY A 200 -23.37 4.69 7.49
N TRP A 201 -24.26 4.81 8.46
CA TRP A 201 -25.12 3.72 8.90
C TRP A 201 -26.60 3.88 8.53
N ASP A 202 -26.98 5.04 7.97
CA ASP A 202 -28.38 5.35 7.71
C ASP A 202 -28.91 4.51 6.55
N GLN A 203 -29.98 3.77 6.82
CA GLN A 203 -30.78 3.09 5.81
C GLN A 203 -31.72 4.12 5.17
N VAL A 204 -31.86 4.10 3.85
CA VAL A 204 -32.74 5.02 3.12
C VAL A 204 -33.87 4.27 2.42
N ALA A 205 -35.03 4.91 2.29
CA ALA A 205 -36.16 4.34 1.58
C ALA A 205 -35.79 4.02 0.12
N GLY A 206 -36.27 2.89 -0.40
CA GLY A 206 -36.02 2.44 -1.78
C GLY A 206 -34.75 1.61 -1.97
N GLN A 207 -33.95 1.36 -0.92
CA GLN A 207 -32.87 0.37 -0.99
C GLN A 207 -33.43 -1.03 -1.23
N SER A 208 -32.84 -1.75 -2.20
CA SER A 208 -33.25 -3.11 -2.56
C SER A 208 -32.89 -4.09 -1.45
N SER A 209 -33.84 -4.91 -1.02
CA SER A 209 -33.57 -6.02 -0.08
C SER A 209 -32.70 -7.13 -0.66
N LYS A 210 -32.49 -7.16 -1.98
CA LYS A 210 -31.61 -8.12 -2.68
C LYS A 210 -30.14 -7.70 -2.66
N ILE A 211 -29.84 -6.45 -2.31
CA ILE A 211 -28.50 -5.90 -2.23
C ILE A 211 -28.19 -5.69 -0.74
N GLU A 212 -27.18 -6.37 -0.22
CA GLU A 212 -26.83 -6.24 1.19
C GLU A 212 -26.25 -4.85 1.47
N PHE A 213 -26.91 -4.05 2.31
CA PHE A 213 -26.34 -2.78 2.78
C PHE A 213 -25.44 -3.00 3.98
N VAL A 214 -24.19 -2.55 3.88
CA VAL A 214 -23.20 -2.65 4.96
C VAL A 214 -22.98 -1.27 5.61
N PRO A 215 -23.48 -1.05 6.84
CA PRO A 215 -23.28 0.22 7.54
C PRO A 215 -21.81 0.41 7.97
N MET A 216 -21.41 1.68 8.09
CA MET A 216 -20.08 2.11 8.50
C MET A 216 -20.15 3.12 9.63
N ALA A 217 -19.24 3.04 10.59
CA ALA A 217 -18.90 4.17 11.46
C ALA A 217 -17.77 4.96 10.80
N TRP A 218 -18.07 6.04 10.09
CA TRP A 218 -17.03 6.83 9.39
C TRP A 218 -15.94 7.30 10.36
N GLY A 219 -16.34 7.80 11.53
CA GLY A 219 -15.49 8.15 12.67
C GLY A 219 -16.24 7.92 13.98
N ALA A 220 -15.63 8.27 15.12
CA ALA A 220 -16.24 8.03 16.44
C ALA A 220 -16.72 9.28 17.17
N TRP A 221 -16.11 10.46 16.94
CA TRP A 221 -16.36 11.79 17.57
C TRP A 221 -16.43 11.85 19.11
N SER A 222 -17.26 11.02 19.77
CA SER A 222 -17.29 10.78 21.22
C SER A 222 -17.80 9.36 21.53
N THR A 223 -17.42 8.83 22.70
CA THR A 223 -17.88 7.50 23.15
C THR A 223 -19.40 7.41 23.24
N ASP A 224 -20.04 8.43 23.83
CA ASP A 224 -21.49 8.44 24.03
C ASP A 224 -22.24 8.63 22.73
N GLY A 225 -21.73 9.49 21.84
CA GLY A 225 -22.28 9.69 20.50
C GLY A 225 -22.27 8.40 19.69
N LEU A 226 -21.13 7.71 19.65
CA LEU A 226 -21.01 6.42 18.95
C LEU A 226 -21.96 5.37 19.55
N ARG A 227 -21.99 5.21 20.88
CA ARG A 227 -22.89 4.24 21.55
C ARG A 227 -24.36 4.52 21.24
N LYS A 228 -24.81 5.76 21.45
CA LYS A 228 -26.20 6.17 21.22
C LYS A 228 -26.58 6.03 19.74
N GLY A 229 -25.69 6.43 18.83
CA GLY A 229 -25.89 6.30 17.39
C GLY A 229 -26.07 4.85 16.94
N LEU A 230 -25.19 3.95 17.39
CA LEU A 230 -25.28 2.52 17.07
C LEU A 230 -26.56 1.88 17.64
N GLN A 231 -26.90 2.19 18.91
CA GLN A 231 -28.11 1.65 19.54
C GLN A 231 -29.38 2.12 18.83
N LYS A 232 -29.43 3.38 18.40
CA LYS A 232 -30.58 3.96 17.70
C LYS A 232 -30.69 3.46 16.27
N SER A 233 -29.60 3.48 15.50
CA SER A 233 -29.63 3.37 14.04
C SER A 233 -29.12 2.03 13.48
N VAL A 234 -28.42 1.21 14.26
CA VAL A 234 -27.77 -0.02 13.75
C VAL A 234 -28.31 -1.27 14.41
N VAL A 235 -28.39 -1.29 15.74
CA VAL A 235 -28.82 -2.46 16.52
C VAL A 235 -30.20 -2.98 16.11
N PRO A 236 -31.23 -2.14 15.84
CA PRO A 236 -32.53 -2.62 15.36
C PRO A 236 -32.43 -3.35 14.00
N HIS A 237 -31.53 -2.90 13.12
CA HIS A 237 -31.31 -3.54 11.81
C HIS A 237 -30.51 -4.84 11.92
N ILE A 238 -29.62 -4.96 12.91
CA ILE A 238 -28.98 -6.24 13.23
C ILE A 238 -30.02 -7.25 13.74
N ARG A 239 -30.88 -6.85 14.69
CA ARG A 239 -31.92 -7.72 15.26
C ARG A 239 -32.92 -8.22 14.23
N SER A 240 -33.25 -7.40 13.23
CA SER A 240 -34.12 -7.79 12.11
C SER A 240 -33.41 -8.55 10.98
N GLY A 241 -32.10 -8.81 11.11
CA GLY A 241 -31.30 -9.53 10.11
C GLY A 241 -30.96 -8.71 8.86
N LYS A 242 -31.30 -7.41 8.82
CA LYS A 242 -30.98 -6.51 7.70
C LYS A 242 -29.51 -6.13 7.66
N VAL A 243 -28.87 -5.94 8.82
CA VAL A 243 -27.44 -5.68 8.94
C VAL A 243 -26.73 -6.93 9.42
N LYS A 244 -25.81 -7.45 8.60
CA LYS A 244 -25.12 -8.73 8.86
C LYS A 244 -23.63 -8.60 9.16
N ARG A 245 -23.07 -7.41 8.96
CA ARG A 245 -21.63 -7.08 9.10
C ARG A 245 -21.51 -5.55 9.16
N PHE A 246 -20.42 -5.03 9.68
CA PHE A 246 -20.26 -3.58 9.94
C PHE A 246 -18.83 -3.11 9.59
N PHE A 247 -18.71 -1.95 8.95
CA PHE A 247 -17.41 -1.36 8.58
C PHE A 247 -16.90 -0.39 9.65
N GLY A 248 -15.62 -0.51 9.99
CA GLY A 248 -14.92 0.41 10.87
C GLY A 248 -14.66 1.78 10.24
N PHE A 249 -13.73 2.53 10.85
CA PHE A 249 -13.46 3.93 10.52
C PHE A 249 -12.87 4.13 9.11
N ASN A 250 -13.25 5.25 8.47
CA ASN A 250 -12.87 5.60 7.11
C ASN A 250 -11.59 6.45 7.09
N GLU A 251 -10.53 5.93 6.49
CA GLU A 251 -9.23 6.60 6.31
C GLU A 251 -8.77 7.38 7.57
N PRO A 252 -8.73 6.75 8.76
CA PRO A 252 -8.34 7.44 9.99
C PRO A 252 -6.91 7.99 9.94
N ASP A 253 -6.09 7.51 9.02
CA ASP A 253 -4.74 7.95 8.72
C ASP A 253 -4.65 9.23 7.87
N LYS A 254 -5.79 9.82 7.47
CA LYS A 254 -5.85 11.09 6.72
C LYS A 254 -6.45 12.25 7.56
N PRO A 255 -5.81 13.43 7.55
CA PRO A 255 -6.33 14.62 8.24
C PRO A 255 -7.72 15.07 7.77
N GLU A 256 -8.01 14.91 6.48
CA GLU A 256 -9.28 15.34 5.86
C GLU A 256 -10.39 14.28 5.97
N GLN A 257 -10.12 13.16 6.65
CA GLN A 257 -11.03 12.03 6.80
C GLN A 257 -11.33 11.83 8.29
N ALA A 258 -11.46 10.58 8.79
CA ALA A 258 -11.78 10.36 10.20
C ALA A 258 -10.74 10.96 11.14
N ASN A 259 -9.49 11.12 10.67
CA ASN A 259 -8.40 11.82 11.37
C ASN A 259 -8.25 11.38 12.83
N MET A 260 -7.92 10.12 13.01
CA MET A 260 -7.80 9.49 14.33
C MET A 260 -6.43 8.88 14.47
N SER A 261 -5.80 8.97 15.64
CA SER A 261 -4.64 8.10 15.91
C SER A 261 -5.10 6.64 16.07
N TYR A 262 -4.20 5.67 15.82
CA TYR A 262 -4.55 4.25 16.02
C TYR A 262 -4.95 3.96 17.47
N LYS A 263 -4.34 4.65 18.45
CA LYS A 263 -4.70 4.56 19.87
C LYS A 263 -6.13 5.04 20.14
N ALA A 264 -6.54 6.14 19.49
CA ALA A 264 -7.90 6.63 19.59
C ALA A 264 -8.89 5.63 18.98
N ALA A 265 -8.60 5.08 17.79
CA ALA A 265 -9.44 4.05 17.18
C ALA A 265 -9.59 2.80 18.06
N LEU A 266 -8.51 2.34 18.70
CA LEU A 266 -8.55 1.20 19.64
C LEU A 266 -9.46 1.47 20.85
N LYS A 267 -9.48 2.69 21.39
CA LYS A 267 -10.38 3.06 22.49
C LYS A 267 -11.86 2.87 22.14
N TYR A 268 -12.23 3.10 20.88
CA TYR A 268 -13.61 2.97 20.41
C TYR A 268 -13.95 1.56 19.93
N TRP A 269 -12.96 0.73 19.59
CA TRP A 269 -13.19 -0.58 19.00
C TRP A 269 -14.07 -1.52 19.85
N PRO A 270 -13.91 -1.60 21.20
CA PRO A 270 -14.80 -2.42 22.03
C PRO A 270 -16.28 -2.07 21.92
N ILE A 271 -16.61 -0.82 21.56
CA ILE A 271 -18.00 -0.39 21.33
C ILE A 271 -18.55 -1.06 20.07
N LEU A 272 -17.75 -1.14 19.00
CA LEU A 272 -18.14 -1.84 17.77
C LEU A 272 -18.28 -3.35 18.00
N GLU A 273 -17.43 -3.94 18.84
CA GLU A 273 -17.52 -5.37 19.17
C GLU A 273 -18.86 -5.77 19.80
N THR A 274 -19.52 -4.84 20.51
CA THR A 274 -20.86 -5.06 21.09
C THR A 274 -21.95 -5.33 20.07
N LEU A 275 -21.73 -4.99 18.78
CA LEU A 275 -22.69 -5.25 17.70
C LEU A 275 -22.84 -6.76 17.41
N LYS A 276 -21.87 -7.59 17.82
CA LYS A 276 -21.87 -9.06 17.64
C LYS A 276 -22.13 -9.53 16.19
N VAL A 277 -21.84 -8.69 15.21
CA VAL A 277 -21.75 -9.03 13.78
C VAL A 277 -20.29 -8.92 13.33
N PRO A 278 -19.87 -9.61 12.26
CA PRO A 278 -18.54 -9.46 11.68
C PRO A 278 -18.12 -8.01 11.48
N LEU A 279 -16.90 -7.66 11.90
CA LEU A 279 -16.34 -6.31 11.80
C LEU A 279 -15.23 -6.25 10.76
N CYS A 280 -15.35 -5.32 9.81
CA CYS A 280 -14.24 -4.93 8.94
C CYS A 280 -13.38 -3.90 9.67
N SER A 281 -12.06 -4.07 9.66
CA SER A 281 -11.11 -3.10 10.23
C SER A 281 -11.36 -1.68 9.70
N PRO A 282 -10.79 -0.64 10.34
CA PRO A 282 -10.68 0.65 9.68
C PRO A 282 -10.01 0.49 8.32
N ALA A 283 -10.51 1.21 7.31
CA ALA A 283 -10.00 1.16 5.95
C ALA A 283 -9.06 2.36 5.74
N CYS A 284 -7.75 2.11 5.83
CA CYS A 284 -6.73 3.14 5.69
C CYS A 284 -6.44 3.48 4.23
N ALA A 285 -6.03 4.73 3.99
CA ALA A 285 -5.48 5.15 2.71
C ALA A 285 -4.09 4.53 2.45
N ASN A 286 -3.29 4.31 3.50
CA ASN A 286 -2.07 3.52 3.45
C ASN A 286 -2.23 2.19 4.22
N PRO A 287 -2.98 1.22 3.67
CA PRO A 287 -3.27 -0.02 4.38
C PRO A 287 -2.03 -0.90 4.53
N GLU A 288 -1.03 -0.77 3.66
CA GLU A 288 0.19 -1.58 3.75
C GLU A 288 1.25 -0.98 4.70
N GLY A 289 1.23 0.33 4.93
CA GLY A 289 2.32 1.07 5.57
C GLY A 289 3.59 1.12 4.72
N ILE A 290 3.44 1.09 3.39
CA ILE A 290 4.51 1.31 2.41
C ILE A 290 4.14 2.55 1.60
N ASP A 291 5.07 3.50 1.52
CA ASP A 291 4.91 4.73 0.75
C ASP A 291 5.06 4.42 -0.75
N ASP A 292 3.95 4.39 -1.48
CA ASP A 292 3.92 4.28 -2.95
C ASP A 292 2.92 5.29 -3.55
N ASP A 293 2.63 5.19 -4.85
CA ASP A 293 1.70 6.09 -5.55
C ASP A 293 0.23 5.83 -5.20
N SER A 294 -0.09 4.70 -4.57
CA SER A 294 -1.46 4.29 -4.29
C SER A 294 -2.03 4.80 -2.96
N VAL A 295 -1.18 5.42 -2.12
CA VAL A 295 -1.51 5.77 -0.74
C VAL A 295 -1.91 7.23 -0.54
N GLN A 296 -2.23 7.95 -1.63
CA GLN A 296 -2.79 9.31 -1.55
C GLN A 296 -1.91 10.30 -0.75
N GLY A 297 -0.59 10.12 -0.81
CA GLY A 297 0.37 10.94 -0.05
C GLY A 297 0.51 10.58 1.45
N VAL A 298 -0.29 9.64 1.96
CA VAL A 298 -0.26 9.21 3.36
C VAL A 298 0.97 8.37 3.64
N ARG A 299 1.70 8.74 4.69
CA ARG A 299 2.90 8.03 5.14
C ARG A 299 2.71 7.48 6.53
N GLY A 300 3.41 6.38 6.81
CA GLY A 300 3.47 5.81 8.14
C GLY A 300 2.75 4.46 8.24
N THR A 301 2.46 4.06 9.47
CA THR A 301 2.21 2.65 9.81
C THR A 301 0.90 2.44 10.56
N TRP A 302 -0.03 3.37 10.42
CA TRP A 302 -1.28 3.43 11.18
C TRP A 302 -1.99 2.08 11.24
N MET A 303 -2.25 1.47 10.08
CA MET A 303 -3.00 0.21 10.00
C MET A 303 -2.23 -0.94 10.63
N ARG A 304 -0.91 -0.99 10.41
CA ARG A 304 -0.04 -1.98 11.06
C ARG A 304 -0.12 -1.88 12.57
N ASP A 305 -0.02 -0.67 13.10
CA ASP A 305 0.03 -0.43 14.54
C ASP A 305 -1.33 -0.71 15.19
N PHE A 306 -2.43 -0.31 14.54
CA PHE A 306 -3.80 -0.66 14.94
C PHE A 306 -4.02 -2.18 14.97
N MET A 307 -3.74 -2.87 13.86
CA MET A 307 -4.00 -4.31 13.73
C MET A 307 -3.16 -5.13 14.70
N THR A 308 -1.88 -4.76 14.87
CA THR A 308 -0.97 -5.44 15.82
C THR A 308 -1.45 -5.29 17.27
N GLU A 309 -1.84 -4.07 17.65
CA GLU A 309 -2.25 -3.79 19.02
C GLU A 309 -3.66 -4.32 19.32
N ALA A 310 -4.58 -4.27 18.36
CA ALA A 310 -5.89 -4.91 18.46
C ALA A 310 -5.73 -6.42 18.70
N ASP A 311 -4.84 -7.07 17.95
CA ASP A 311 -4.53 -8.49 18.13
C ASP A 311 -3.91 -8.78 19.50
N ARG A 312 -2.97 -7.93 19.96
CA ARG A 312 -2.38 -8.03 21.30
C ARG A 312 -3.42 -7.91 22.41
N LEU A 313 -4.43 -7.06 22.21
CA LEU A 313 -5.53 -6.83 23.15
C LEU A 313 -6.65 -7.89 23.03
N GLY A 314 -6.58 -8.78 22.04
CA GLY A 314 -7.61 -9.79 21.78
C GLY A 314 -8.89 -9.24 21.15
N TYR A 315 -8.84 -8.06 20.52
CA TYR A 315 -9.98 -7.46 19.83
C TYR A 315 -10.32 -8.24 18.57
N ARG A 316 -11.63 -8.41 18.33
CA ARG A 316 -12.16 -9.08 17.15
C ARG A 316 -12.11 -8.16 15.94
N ILE A 317 -11.41 -8.64 14.90
CA ILE A 317 -11.39 -8.05 13.57
C ILE A 317 -11.53 -9.20 12.57
N ASP A 318 -12.60 -9.19 11.79
CA ASP A 318 -13.01 -10.31 10.95
C ASP A 318 -12.61 -10.12 9.48
N TYR A 319 -12.55 -8.87 9.01
CA TYR A 319 -12.03 -8.52 7.68
C TYR A 319 -10.95 -7.45 7.77
N THR A 320 -10.05 -7.46 6.80
CA THR A 320 -9.11 -6.37 6.55
C THR A 320 -9.71 -5.43 5.50
N GLY A 321 -10.10 -4.22 5.94
CA GLY A 321 -10.60 -3.15 5.07
C GLY A 321 -9.47 -2.45 4.33
N VAL A 322 -9.64 -2.23 3.02
CA VAL A 322 -8.57 -1.72 2.15
C VAL A 322 -9.12 -0.66 1.20
N HIS A 323 -8.47 0.51 1.18
CA HIS A 323 -8.58 1.46 0.08
C HIS A 323 -7.34 1.39 -0.79
N TRP A 324 -7.50 1.61 -2.10
CA TRP A 324 -6.37 1.64 -3.03
C TRP A 324 -6.63 2.57 -4.22
N TYR A 325 -5.72 3.51 -4.47
CA TYR A 325 -5.84 4.45 -5.59
C TYR A 325 -4.50 4.68 -6.30
N GLY A 326 -4.06 3.70 -7.09
CA GLY A 326 -2.76 3.75 -7.81
C GLY A 326 -2.91 3.87 -9.34
N GLY A 327 -1.85 3.53 -10.07
CA GLY A 327 -1.88 3.50 -11.54
C GLY A 327 -2.45 2.22 -12.17
N THR A 328 -2.44 2.12 -13.49
CA THR A 328 -3.06 0.99 -14.23
C THR A 328 -2.18 -0.29 -14.33
N HIS A 329 -1.19 -0.45 -13.44
CA HIS A 329 -0.31 -1.63 -13.43
C HIS A 329 -0.94 -2.79 -12.66
N VAL A 330 -1.55 -3.73 -13.39
CA VAL A 330 -2.31 -4.88 -12.87
C VAL A 330 -1.52 -5.69 -11.82
N GLU A 331 -0.27 -6.05 -12.11
CA GLU A 331 0.51 -6.89 -11.21
C GLU A 331 0.93 -6.15 -9.92
N HIS A 332 1.06 -4.82 -9.95
CA HIS A 332 1.32 -4.04 -8.74
C HIS A 332 0.13 -4.10 -7.79
N PHE A 333 -1.10 -3.94 -8.31
CA PHE A 333 -2.32 -4.10 -7.54
C PHE A 333 -2.42 -5.50 -6.92
N LYS A 334 -2.31 -6.54 -7.75
CA LYS A 334 -2.40 -7.95 -7.31
C LYS A 334 -1.35 -8.28 -6.24
N ALA A 335 -0.11 -7.82 -6.44
CA ALA A 335 0.96 -8.03 -5.47
C ALA A 335 0.68 -7.31 -4.14
N LYS A 336 0.18 -6.07 -4.18
CA LYS A 336 -0.15 -5.31 -2.98
C LYS A 336 -1.27 -5.98 -2.17
N MET A 337 -2.34 -6.44 -2.83
CA MET A 337 -3.43 -7.15 -2.14
C MET A 337 -2.94 -8.43 -1.47
N ARG A 338 -2.08 -9.21 -2.13
CA ARG A 338 -1.44 -10.40 -1.52
C ARG A 338 -0.60 -10.01 -0.29
N ARG A 339 0.21 -8.95 -0.36
CA ARG A 339 1.05 -8.52 0.76
C ARG A 339 0.22 -8.03 1.95
N ILE A 340 -0.88 -7.30 1.70
CA ILE A 340 -1.82 -6.88 2.75
C ILE A 340 -2.48 -8.09 3.42
N TYR A 341 -2.93 -9.07 2.63
CA TYR A 341 -3.57 -10.29 3.11
C TYR A 341 -2.65 -11.08 4.04
N GLU A 342 -1.42 -11.33 3.59
CA GLU A 342 -0.38 -12.01 4.38
C GLU A 342 -0.01 -11.21 5.63
N LYS A 343 0.15 -9.89 5.51
CA LYS A 343 0.55 -9.00 6.61
C LYS A 343 -0.44 -9.02 7.78
N TYR A 344 -1.73 -9.05 7.48
CA TYR A 344 -2.78 -8.93 8.50
C TYR A 344 -3.37 -10.26 8.96
N GLY A 345 -2.55 -11.31 8.89
CA GLY A 345 -2.88 -12.61 9.46
C GLY A 345 -3.87 -13.40 8.62
N LYS A 346 -3.88 -13.18 7.30
CA LYS A 346 -4.73 -13.93 6.35
C LYS A 346 -6.23 -13.79 6.63
N ARG A 347 -6.64 -12.67 7.21
CA ARG A 347 -8.05 -12.28 7.28
C ARG A 347 -8.57 -12.00 5.88
N PRO A 348 -9.81 -12.37 5.54
CA PRO A 348 -10.39 -12.01 4.25
C PRO A 348 -10.33 -10.50 4.03
N ILE A 349 -9.93 -10.09 2.82
CA ILE A 349 -9.85 -8.67 2.45
C ILE A 349 -11.21 -8.19 1.94
N LEU A 350 -11.61 -7.02 2.39
CA LEU A 350 -12.74 -6.25 1.87
C LEU A 350 -12.19 -4.96 1.27
N ILE A 351 -12.13 -4.89 -0.05
CA ILE A 351 -11.62 -3.72 -0.78
C ILE A 351 -12.77 -2.73 -0.92
N THR A 352 -12.95 -1.87 0.08
CA THR A 352 -14.12 -0.99 0.17
C THR A 352 -14.05 0.18 -0.80
N GLU A 353 -12.85 0.57 -1.23
CA GLU A 353 -12.68 1.54 -2.32
C GLU A 353 -11.45 1.17 -3.15
N PHE A 354 -11.61 1.12 -4.47
CA PHE A 354 -10.46 1.12 -5.36
C PHE A 354 -10.80 1.62 -6.76
N ALA A 355 -9.84 2.30 -7.36
CA ALA A 355 -9.86 2.72 -8.76
C ALA A 355 -8.49 3.30 -9.13
N PRO A 356 -8.04 3.21 -10.39
CA PRO A 356 -6.90 3.99 -10.84
C PRO A 356 -7.14 5.49 -10.67
N ALA A 357 -6.13 6.21 -10.17
CA ALA A 357 -6.19 7.65 -9.95
C ALA A 357 -4.82 8.31 -10.15
N ASP A 358 -4.83 9.54 -10.66
CA ASP A 358 -3.66 10.39 -10.82
C ASP A 358 -3.78 11.62 -9.89
N TRP A 359 -3.30 11.48 -8.66
CA TRP A 359 -3.39 12.53 -7.64
C TRP A 359 -2.60 13.82 -7.97
N GLU A 360 -1.71 13.76 -8.96
CA GLU A 360 -0.98 14.93 -9.46
C GLU A 360 -1.79 15.74 -10.48
N ALA A 361 -2.81 15.15 -11.11
CA ALA A 361 -3.63 15.83 -12.11
C ALA A 361 -4.47 16.95 -11.48
N LYS A 362 -4.30 18.19 -11.96
CA LYS A 362 -5.10 19.36 -11.56
C LYS A 362 -6.23 19.67 -12.55
N THR A 363 -6.12 19.18 -13.79
CA THR A 363 -7.17 19.27 -14.81
C THR A 363 -7.46 17.90 -15.42
N LEU A 364 -8.61 17.74 -16.08
CA LEU A 364 -8.97 16.48 -16.76
C LEU A 364 -7.92 16.07 -17.79
N ALA A 365 -7.40 17.04 -18.56
CA ALA A 365 -6.41 16.79 -19.61
C ALA A 365 -5.06 16.29 -19.05
N GLN A 366 -4.69 16.70 -17.83
CA GLN A 366 -3.45 16.31 -17.18
C GLN A 366 -3.44 14.87 -16.68
N ASN A 367 -4.61 14.23 -16.53
CA ASN A 367 -4.67 12.85 -16.05
C ASN A 367 -3.93 11.91 -17.01
N ARG A 368 -2.91 11.23 -16.48
CA ARG A 368 -2.07 10.32 -17.25
C ARG A 368 -2.78 9.00 -17.58
N HIS A 369 -3.78 8.60 -16.81
CA HIS A 369 -4.57 7.41 -17.06
C HIS A 369 -5.71 7.71 -18.03
N LYS A 370 -5.66 7.10 -19.22
CA LYS A 370 -6.72 7.23 -20.24
C LYS A 370 -7.83 6.18 -20.02
N PRO A 371 -9.09 6.41 -20.45
CA PRO A 371 -10.20 5.51 -20.14
C PRO A 371 -9.96 4.06 -20.60
N HIS A 372 -9.36 3.87 -21.78
CA HIS A 372 -9.02 2.53 -22.27
C HIS A 372 -7.98 1.81 -21.39
N MET A 373 -7.04 2.54 -20.77
CA MET A 373 -6.06 1.96 -19.84
C MET A 373 -6.73 1.53 -18.53
N VAL A 374 -7.69 2.31 -18.04
CA VAL A 374 -8.48 1.98 -16.84
C VAL A 374 -9.39 0.79 -17.11
N LEU A 375 -10.03 0.75 -18.28
CA LEU A 375 -10.85 -0.40 -18.71
C LEU A 375 -10.01 -1.67 -18.82
N ALA A 376 -8.83 -1.61 -19.44
CA ALA A 376 -7.92 -2.76 -19.53
C ALA A 376 -7.47 -3.25 -18.14
N PHE A 377 -7.15 -2.32 -17.23
CA PHE A 377 -6.88 -2.67 -15.82
C PHE A 377 -8.08 -3.37 -15.16
N MET A 378 -9.29 -2.83 -15.35
CA MET A 378 -10.52 -3.38 -14.78
C MET A 378 -10.78 -4.80 -15.30
N LYS A 379 -10.60 -5.02 -16.62
CA LYS A 379 -10.77 -6.32 -17.29
C LYS A 379 -9.85 -7.42 -16.77
N GLU A 380 -8.70 -7.06 -16.23
CA GLU A 380 -7.75 -8.01 -15.64
C GLU A 380 -7.94 -8.18 -14.13
N VAL A 381 -8.28 -7.11 -13.42
CA VAL A 381 -8.33 -7.10 -11.96
C VAL A 381 -9.62 -7.69 -11.42
N LEU A 382 -10.78 -7.36 -11.99
CA LEU A 382 -12.07 -7.84 -11.44
C LEU A 382 -12.19 -9.36 -11.53
N PRO A 383 -11.86 -10.02 -12.65
CA PRO A 383 -11.92 -11.48 -12.71
C PRO A 383 -10.91 -12.14 -11.77
N TRP A 384 -9.76 -11.49 -11.55
CA TRP A 384 -8.77 -11.96 -10.58
C TRP A 384 -9.27 -11.86 -9.13
N LEU A 385 -10.02 -10.81 -8.78
CA LEU A 385 -10.68 -10.65 -7.48
C LEU A 385 -11.81 -11.67 -7.28
N GLU A 386 -12.66 -11.86 -8.29
CA GLU A 386 -13.76 -12.84 -8.25
C GLU A 386 -13.23 -14.26 -7.96
N ARG A 387 -12.09 -14.64 -8.52
CA ARG A 387 -11.48 -15.98 -8.37
C ARG A 387 -10.65 -16.21 -7.10
N ARG A 388 -10.44 -15.21 -6.24
CA ARG A 388 -9.51 -15.33 -5.08
C ARG A 388 -10.29 -15.44 -3.78
N ASP A 389 -10.27 -16.62 -3.15
CA ASP A 389 -11.12 -16.98 -2.01
C ASP A 389 -10.94 -16.08 -0.78
N TRP A 390 -9.75 -15.53 -0.60
CA TRP A 390 -9.44 -14.61 0.48
C TRP A 390 -9.92 -13.17 0.22
N VAL A 391 -10.49 -12.87 -0.95
CA VAL A 391 -11.21 -11.62 -1.21
C VAL A 391 -12.67 -11.82 -0.85
N ALA A 392 -13.13 -11.21 0.24
CA ALA A 392 -14.53 -11.26 0.68
C ALA A 392 -15.44 -10.41 -0.22
N GLY A 393 -14.95 -9.26 -0.67
CA GLY A 393 -15.67 -8.36 -1.56
C GLY A 393 -14.82 -7.19 -2.03
N TYR A 394 -15.26 -6.52 -3.08
CA TYR A 394 -14.65 -5.31 -3.61
C TYR A 394 -15.72 -4.30 -4.06
N ALA A 395 -15.48 -3.00 -3.89
CA ALA A 395 -16.34 -1.94 -4.39
C ALA A 395 -15.51 -0.94 -5.20
N TRP A 396 -15.83 -0.80 -6.48
CA TRP A 396 -15.16 0.18 -7.34
C TRP A 396 -15.54 1.60 -6.91
N TYR A 397 -14.56 2.47 -6.72
CA TYR A 397 -14.83 3.86 -6.43
C TYR A 397 -15.07 4.63 -7.73
N SER A 398 -16.34 4.92 -8.02
CA SER A 398 -16.73 5.72 -9.18
C SER A 398 -16.50 7.20 -8.88
N PHE A 399 -15.34 7.73 -9.29
CA PHE A 399 -15.12 9.18 -9.31
C PHE A 399 -16.19 9.88 -10.15
N GLU A 400 -16.44 11.15 -9.86
CA GLU A 400 -17.30 11.99 -10.69
C GLU A 400 -16.56 12.38 -11.99
N PRO A 401 -17.27 12.50 -13.13
CA PRO A 401 -16.67 12.75 -14.45
C PRO A 401 -16.02 14.15 -14.59
N ASN A 402 -16.07 14.97 -13.54
CA ASN A 402 -15.41 16.27 -13.44
C ASN A 402 -14.20 16.28 -12.47
N GLN A 403 -13.88 15.14 -11.83
CA GLN A 403 -12.75 15.04 -10.90
C GLN A 403 -11.45 14.73 -11.64
N ALA A 404 -10.56 15.73 -11.76
CA ALA A 404 -9.28 15.62 -12.48
C ALA A 404 -8.52 14.31 -12.19
N ALA A 405 -8.36 13.96 -10.91
CA ALA A 405 -7.57 12.82 -10.48
C ALA A 405 -8.13 11.46 -10.94
N GLY A 406 -9.44 11.30 -11.07
CA GLY A 406 -10.04 9.97 -11.23
C GLY A 406 -11.16 9.86 -12.26
N HIS A 407 -11.49 10.90 -13.02
CA HIS A 407 -12.62 10.89 -13.97
C HIS A 407 -12.57 9.76 -15.01
N THR A 408 -11.38 9.21 -15.32
CA THR A 408 -11.25 8.06 -16.23
C THR A 408 -11.68 6.73 -15.60
N SER A 409 -11.87 6.70 -14.29
CA SER A 409 -12.45 5.61 -13.50
C SER A 409 -13.95 5.79 -13.21
N SER A 410 -14.59 6.84 -13.72
CA SER A 410 -16.04 7.04 -13.58
C SER A 410 -16.83 5.90 -14.23
N LEU A 411 -17.80 5.34 -13.51
CA LEU A 411 -18.74 4.35 -14.07
C LEU A 411 -19.88 5.00 -14.86
N PHE A 412 -20.11 6.31 -14.63
CA PHE A 412 -21.15 7.08 -15.30
C PHE A 412 -20.55 8.32 -15.97
N ASP A 413 -21.07 8.68 -17.14
CA ASP A 413 -20.77 9.94 -17.80
C ASP A 413 -21.57 11.11 -17.20
N ARG A 414 -21.38 12.32 -17.74
CA ARG A 414 -22.06 13.54 -17.26
C ARG A 414 -23.58 13.52 -17.46
N ASN A 415 -24.07 12.65 -18.35
CA ASN A 415 -25.49 12.49 -18.66
C ASN A 415 -26.12 11.35 -17.84
N GLY A 416 -25.34 10.66 -17.00
CA GLY A 416 -25.79 9.53 -16.20
C GLY A 416 -25.81 8.20 -16.94
N ASN A 417 -25.25 8.12 -18.16
CA ASN A 417 -25.13 6.86 -18.89
C ASN A 417 -23.89 6.09 -18.42
N LEU A 418 -23.91 4.76 -18.53
CA LEU A 418 -22.74 3.94 -18.22
C LEU A 418 -21.59 4.21 -19.19
N THR A 419 -20.41 4.49 -18.65
CA THR A 419 -19.16 4.49 -19.42
C THR A 419 -18.78 3.06 -19.83
N ALA A 420 -17.69 2.87 -20.59
CA ALA A 420 -17.18 1.53 -20.88
C ALA A 420 -16.82 0.76 -19.58
N CYS A 421 -16.18 1.44 -18.62
CA CYS A 421 -15.95 0.90 -17.28
C CYS A 421 -17.28 0.56 -16.57
N GLY A 422 -18.29 1.42 -16.66
CA GLY A 422 -19.62 1.18 -16.11
C GLY A 422 -20.30 -0.07 -16.66
N ARG A 423 -20.32 -0.22 -17.99
CA ARG A 423 -20.89 -1.40 -18.67
C ARG A 423 -20.12 -2.67 -18.31
N TYR A 424 -18.80 -2.61 -18.30
CA TYR A 424 -17.98 -3.76 -17.90
C TYR A 424 -18.23 -4.14 -16.44
N TYR A 425 -18.24 -3.18 -15.52
CA TYR A 425 -18.55 -3.42 -14.09
C TYR A 425 -19.94 -4.04 -13.90
N GLN A 426 -20.94 -3.54 -14.63
CA GLN A 426 -22.29 -4.10 -14.62
C GLN A 426 -22.30 -5.58 -15.06
N SER A 427 -21.53 -5.93 -16.08
CA SER A 427 -21.52 -7.27 -16.68
C SER A 427 -20.92 -8.37 -15.79
N ILE A 428 -20.10 -8.03 -14.80
CA ILE A 428 -19.47 -8.98 -13.89
C ILE A 428 -20.52 -9.56 -12.92
N THR A 429 -20.60 -10.88 -12.82
CA THR A 429 -21.45 -11.58 -11.85
C THR A 429 -20.69 -12.77 -11.26
N THR A 430 -21.23 -13.39 -10.21
CA THR A 430 -20.64 -14.62 -9.66
C THR A 430 -20.68 -15.79 -10.65
N GLN A 431 -21.60 -15.77 -11.62
CA GLN A 431 -21.70 -16.76 -12.70
C GLN A 431 -20.83 -16.40 -13.91
N ASN A 432 -20.57 -15.11 -14.12
CA ASN A 432 -19.69 -14.60 -15.19
C ASN A 432 -18.58 -13.73 -14.57
N PRO A 433 -17.56 -14.34 -13.96
CA PRO A 433 -16.48 -13.61 -13.30
C PRO A 433 -15.59 -12.85 -14.28
N ASP A 434 -15.61 -13.19 -15.57
CA ASP A 434 -14.86 -12.47 -16.61
C ASP A 434 -15.63 -11.26 -17.16
N GLY A 435 -16.94 -11.18 -16.95
CA GLY A 435 -17.77 -10.09 -17.48
C GLY A 435 -17.86 -10.12 -19.01
N ASP A 436 -18.31 -9.03 -19.60
CA ASP A 436 -18.38 -8.87 -21.05
C ASP A 436 -17.07 -8.29 -21.60
N GLN A 437 -16.21 -9.19 -22.06
CA GLN A 437 -14.89 -8.83 -22.60
C GLN A 437 -14.96 -8.10 -23.95
N SER A 438 -16.13 -8.03 -24.61
CA SER A 438 -16.30 -7.33 -25.90
C SER A 438 -16.38 -5.80 -25.78
N ILE A 439 -16.61 -5.27 -24.57
CA ILE A 439 -16.78 -3.84 -24.32
C ILE A 439 -15.48 -3.08 -24.58
N ASN A 440 -15.50 -2.06 -25.43
CA ASN A 440 -14.35 -1.20 -25.74
C ASN A 440 -14.53 0.24 -25.24
#